data_AF-A0A369JHZ6-F1
#
_entry.id   AF-A0A369JHZ6-F1
#
_cell.length_a   1.000
_cell.length_b   1.000
_cell.length_c   1.000
_cell.angle_alpha   90.00
_cell.angle_beta   90.00
_cell.angle_gamma   90.00
#
_symmetry.space_group_name_H-M   'P 1'
#
loop_
_entity.id
_entity.type
_entity.pdbx_description
1 polymer ?
#
loop_
_entity_poly.entity_id
_entity_poly.type
_entity_poly.pdbx_seq_one_letter_code
_entity_poly.pdbx_strand_id
1 'polypeptide(L)'
;MSEDTDQDYAVFLRFTDIFDSSSPNSAEVLSILTSNPTTGCAEALATSVLNAVEKHPEAVDALVSSVHVVLDSIDAIPVDDYWHRPVYLHTVVMDHLVEFVKDSLGETHYEIPKQTTISPSNTTLAVALFSSSAMKSGLVNDEITSIPYHFIRQGLQLPDSGFDSLGQVERQETLGIGACLHLTVAGASVTQAFPPHEKELALEALKELKEKHVISHPGGIALLEDAIANAESAYTRDMPTLQAWRQLFPETVQSIS
;
A
#
# COMPACT_ATOMS: atom_id res chain seq x y z
N MET A 1 -11.77 30.03 10.99
CA MET A 1 -11.02 28.78 11.15
C MET A 1 -11.16 28.41 12.61
N SER A 2 -11.78 27.26 12.88
CA SER A 2 -12.09 26.80 14.23
C SER A 2 -10.82 26.29 14.92
N GLU A 3 -10.77 26.37 16.25
CA GLU A 3 -9.65 25.88 17.06
C GLU A 3 -9.36 24.38 16.82
N ASP A 4 -10.39 23.60 16.45
CA ASP A 4 -10.26 22.16 16.12
C ASP A 4 -9.32 21.90 14.92
N THR A 5 -9.39 22.72 13.86
CA THR A 5 -8.53 22.56 12.67
C THR A 5 -7.04 22.82 12.94
N ASP A 6 -6.72 23.69 13.90
CA ASP A 6 -5.33 24.00 14.25
C ASP A 6 -4.71 22.88 15.11
N GLN A 7 -5.53 22.19 15.93
CA GLN A 7 -5.10 21.06 16.74
C GLN A 7 -4.85 19.81 15.90
N ASP A 8 -5.74 19.48 14.96
CA ASP A 8 -5.57 18.33 14.06
C ASP A 8 -4.32 18.50 13.18
N TYR A 9 -4.07 19.71 12.69
CA TYR A 9 -2.86 20.01 11.93
C TYR A 9 -1.57 19.84 12.77
N ALA A 10 -1.57 20.27 14.03
CA ALA A 10 -0.42 20.07 14.91
C ALA A 10 -0.15 18.59 15.22
N VAL A 11 -1.22 17.78 15.36
CA VAL A 11 -1.13 16.32 15.54
C VAL A 11 -0.55 15.66 14.29
N PHE A 12 -1.05 16.02 13.10
CA PHE A 12 -0.53 15.56 11.82
C PHE A 12 0.97 15.84 11.67
N LEU A 13 1.42 17.06 12.00
CA LEU A 13 2.84 17.40 11.93
C LEU A 13 3.68 16.53 12.88
N ARG A 14 3.22 16.27 14.10
CA ARG A 14 3.92 15.38 15.03
C ARG A 14 4.02 13.95 14.51
N PHE A 15 2.95 13.40 13.95
CA PHE A 15 3.01 12.06 13.37
C PHE A 15 3.97 12.02 12.18
N THR A 16 3.96 13.04 11.32
CA THR A 16 4.90 13.16 10.20
C THR A 16 6.35 13.17 10.71
N ASP A 17 6.67 13.96 11.73
CA ASP A 17 8.02 14.00 12.31
C ASP A 17 8.45 12.62 12.88
N ILE A 18 7.51 11.89 13.49
CA ILE A 18 7.78 10.55 14.03
C ILE A 18 8.08 9.56 12.90
N PHE A 19 7.29 9.55 11.82
CA PHE A 19 7.45 8.60 10.72
C PHE A 19 8.56 8.97 9.72
N ASP A 20 8.94 10.25 9.62
CA ASP A 20 10.12 10.70 8.88
C ASP A 20 11.44 10.34 9.61
N SER A 21 11.37 9.92 10.88
CA SER A 21 12.55 9.46 11.63
C SER A 21 12.98 8.06 11.21
N SER A 22 14.29 7.78 11.28
CA SER A 22 14.86 6.46 10.95
C SER A 22 14.37 5.29 11.82
N SER A 23 13.67 5.58 12.93
CA SER A 23 13.12 4.60 13.85
C SER A 23 11.83 5.16 14.47
N PRO A 24 10.68 5.01 13.80
CA PRO A 24 9.41 5.54 14.29
C PRO A 24 9.12 5.11 15.73
N ASN A 25 8.76 6.07 16.57
CA ASN A 25 8.51 5.86 17.99
C ASN A 25 7.03 5.51 18.23
N SER A 26 6.67 4.23 18.14
CA SER A 26 5.30 3.75 18.37
C SER A 26 4.73 4.13 19.75
N ALA A 27 5.58 4.27 20.78
CA ALA A 27 5.11 4.66 22.12
C ALA A 27 4.65 6.12 22.16
N GLU A 28 5.31 7.00 21.41
CA GLU A 28 4.88 8.38 21.26
C GLU A 28 3.58 8.49 20.47
N VAL A 29 3.46 7.75 19.37
CA VAL A 29 2.20 7.66 18.58
C VAL A 29 1.05 7.22 19.48
N LEU A 30 1.23 6.15 20.26
CA LEU A 30 0.23 5.65 21.19
C LEU A 30 -0.16 6.70 22.25
N SER A 31 0.82 7.44 22.79
CA SER A 31 0.57 8.50 23.76
C SER A 31 -0.29 9.63 23.17
N ILE A 32 -0.08 10.00 21.91
CA ILE A 32 -0.87 11.02 21.22
C ILE A 32 -2.30 10.55 21.05
N LEU A 33 -2.49 9.35 20.48
CA LEU A 33 -3.78 8.73 20.21
C LEU A 33 -4.62 8.55 21.47
N THR A 34 -4.00 8.08 22.56
CA THR A 34 -4.71 7.87 23.84
C THR A 34 -5.11 9.18 24.49
N SER A 35 -4.35 10.26 24.25
CA SER A 35 -4.65 11.58 24.82
C SER A 35 -5.67 12.37 23.99
N ASN A 36 -5.87 12.01 22.72
CA ASN A 36 -6.77 12.68 21.79
C ASN A 36 -7.44 11.64 20.85
N PRO A 37 -8.31 10.75 21.36
CA PRO A 37 -8.90 9.69 20.53
C PRO A 37 -10.05 10.25 19.68
N THR A 38 -9.73 11.15 18.76
CA THR A 38 -10.69 11.79 17.84
C THR A 38 -10.59 11.20 16.43
N THR A 39 -11.63 11.43 15.63
CA THR A 39 -11.65 11.06 14.21
C THR A 39 -10.52 11.78 13.46
N GLY A 40 -10.33 13.08 13.72
CA GLY A 40 -9.24 13.87 13.12
C GLY A 40 -7.84 13.35 13.47
N CYS A 41 -7.63 12.85 14.71
CA CYS A 41 -6.35 12.24 15.09
C CYS A 41 -6.11 10.91 14.37
N ALA A 42 -7.16 10.10 14.16
CA ALA A 42 -7.07 8.87 13.38
C ALA A 42 -6.76 9.13 11.90
N GLU A 43 -7.42 10.12 11.30
CA GLU A 43 -7.14 10.57 9.93
C GLU A 43 -5.68 11.06 9.81
N ALA A 44 -5.25 11.94 10.70
CA ALA A 44 -3.89 12.49 10.72
C ALA A 44 -2.81 11.40 10.80
N LEU A 45 -3.04 10.33 11.57
CA LEU A 45 -2.17 9.15 11.62
C LEU A 45 -2.12 8.45 10.25
N ALA A 46 -3.28 8.11 9.68
CA ALA A 46 -3.35 7.42 8.40
C ALA A 46 -2.69 8.24 7.26
N THR A 47 -2.92 9.55 7.22
CA THR A 47 -2.27 10.44 6.25
C THR A 47 -0.75 10.47 6.44
N SER A 48 -0.28 10.54 7.68
CA SER A 48 1.16 10.58 7.98
C SER A 48 1.87 9.29 7.58
N VAL A 49 1.21 8.13 7.75
CA VAL A 49 1.72 6.84 7.29
C VAL A 49 1.89 6.84 5.76
N LEU A 50 0.86 7.27 5.01
CA LEU A 50 0.94 7.33 3.54
C LEU A 50 2.03 8.29 3.06
N ASN A 51 2.13 9.47 3.68
CA ASN A 51 3.20 10.42 3.36
C ASN A 51 4.60 9.82 3.59
N ALA A 52 4.78 9.05 4.66
CA ALA A 52 6.04 8.37 4.93
C ALA A 52 6.33 7.26 3.91
N VAL A 53 5.32 6.50 3.47
CA VAL A 53 5.44 5.51 2.39
C VAL A 53 5.92 6.16 1.10
N GLU A 54 5.33 7.29 0.72
CA GLU A 54 5.67 7.97 -0.53
C GLU A 54 7.07 8.58 -0.51
N LYS A 55 7.52 9.10 0.64
CA LYS A 55 8.87 9.65 0.82
C LYS A 55 9.94 8.57 0.95
N HIS A 56 9.63 7.47 1.63
CA HIS A 56 10.58 6.41 2.00
C HIS A 56 10.04 5.00 1.69
N PRO A 57 9.77 4.66 0.41
CA PRO A 57 9.25 3.33 0.05
C PRO A 57 10.16 2.18 0.51
N GLU A 58 11.46 2.42 0.65
CA GLU A 58 12.44 1.47 1.15
C GLU A 58 12.24 1.07 2.62
N ALA A 59 11.51 1.87 3.40
CA ALA A 59 11.27 1.68 4.83
C ALA A 59 9.89 1.03 5.13
N VAL A 60 9.13 0.66 4.09
CA VAL A 60 7.76 0.17 4.22
C VAL A 60 7.59 -0.98 5.22
N ASP A 61 8.46 -2.00 5.22
CA ASP A 61 8.33 -3.12 6.17
C ASP A 61 8.45 -2.68 7.64
N ALA A 62 9.34 -1.73 7.91
CA ALA A 62 9.52 -1.16 9.26
C ALA A 62 8.34 -0.28 9.66
N LEU A 63 7.80 0.50 8.71
CA LEU A 63 6.63 1.33 8.92
C LEU A 63 5.39 0.48 9.22
N VAL A 64 5.11 -0.54 8.41
CA VAL A 64 4.01 -1.49 8.61
C VAL A 64 4.11 -2.16 9.97
N SER A 65 5.31 -2.62 10.36
CA SER A 65 5.53 -3.21 11.69
C SER A 65 5.22 -2.23 12.81
N SER A 66 5.62 -0.96 12.66
CA SER A 66 5.39 0.09 13.66
C SER A 66 3.90 0.43 13.80
N VAL A 67 3.17 0.50 12.68
CA VAL A 67 1.73 0.74 12.64
C VAL A 67 0.98 -0.43 13.26
N HIS A 68 1.36 -1.67 12.96
CA HIS A 68 0.75 -2.87 13.55
C HIS A 68 0.80 -2.85 15.08
N VAL A 69 1.96 -2.51 15.66
CA VAL A 69 2.11 -2.40 17.12
C VAL A 69 1.21 -1.32 17.71
N VAL A 70 1.07 -0.18 17.03
CA VAL A 70 0.19 0.91 17.47
C VAL A 70 -1.26 0.45 17.44
N LEU A 71 -1.70 -0.17 16.35
CA LEU A 71 -3.07 -0.63 16.16
C LEU A 71 -3.49 -1.70 17.17
N ASP A 72 -2.63 -2.69 17.42
CA ASP A 72 -2.85 -3.72 18.45
C ASP A 72 -3.05 -3.10 19.85
N SER A 73 -2.47 -1.93 20.09
CA SER A 73 -2.50 -1.25 21.39
C SER A 73 -3.72 -0.34 21.59
N ILE A 74 -4.48 -0.03 20.53
CA ILE A 74 -5.61 0.92 20.57
C ILE A 74 -6.98 0.27 20.30
N ASP A 75 -7.05 -1.06 20.14
CA ASP A 75 -8.27 -1.80 19.77
C ASP A 75 -9.47 -1.54 20.70
N ALA A 76 -9.22 -1.23 21.97
CA ALA A 76 -10.26 -0.98 22.97
C ALA A 76 -10.52 0.52 23.26
N ILE A 77 -9.86 1.45 22.57
CA ILE A 77 -10.00 2.89 22.84
C ILE A 77 -11.19 3.44 22.05
N PRO A 78 -12.24 3.97 22.69
CA PRO A 78 -13.37 4.58 21.99
C PRO A 78 -12.99 5.93 21.40
N VAL A 79 -13.63 6.29 20.29
CA VAL A 79 -13.49 7.61 19.65
C VAL A 79 -14.43 8.62 20.30
N ASP A 80 -13.89 9.76 20.74
CA ASP A 80 -14.59 10.77 21.55
C ASP A 80 -15.62 11.58 20.74
N ASP A 81 -15.37 11.81 19.45
CA ASP A 81 -16.14 12.70 18.58
C ASP A 81 -17.01 11.94 17.57
N TYR A 82 -17.36 10.68 17.85
CA TYR A 82 -18.21 9.86 16.98
C TYR A 82 -19.67 9.75 17.50
N TRP A 83 -20.61 10.43 16.86
CA TRP A 83 -21.88 10.86 17.51
C TRP A 83 -22.99 9.80 17.49
N HIS A 84 -22.84 8.71 16.72
CA HIS A 84 -23.94 7.80 16.43
C HIS A 84 -23.86 6.44 17.14
N ARG A 85 -22.66 5.99 17.50
CA ARG A 85 -22.39 4.71 18.19
C ARG A 85 -20.94 4.71 18.68
N PRO A 86 -20.60 3.96 19.75
CA PRO A 86 -19.21 3.70 20.08
C PRO A 86 -18.51 3.06 18.88
N VAL A 87 -17.49 3.73 18.36
CA VAL A 87 -16.53 3.20 17.39
C VAL A 87 -15.16 3.26 18.04
N TYR A 88 -14.31 2.27 17.77
CA TYR A 88 -12.98 2.18 18.35
C TYR A 88 -11.96 2.82 17.42
N LEU A 89 -10.92 3.39 18.00
CA LEU A 89 -9.88 4.13 17.29
C LEU A 89 -9.18 3.26 16.25
N HIS A 90 -8.97 1.97 16.55
CA HIS A 90 -8.47 0.99 15.60
C HIS A 90 -9.30 0.97 14.30
N THR A 91 -10.63 0.86 14.42
CA THR A 91 -11.53 0.84 13.26
C THR A 91 -11.42 2.12 12.44
N VAL A 92 -11.42 3.29 13.09
CA VAL A 92 -11.37 4.57 12.38
C VAL A 92 -10.03 4.78 11.67
N VAL A 93 -8.91 4.42 12.29
CA VAL A 93 -7.58 4.49 11.65
C VAL A 93 -7.53 3.55 10.44
N MET A 94 -8.03 2.33 10.58
CA MET A 94 -8.05 1.37 9.47
C MET A 94 -8.94 1.83 8.32
N ASP A 95 -10.13 2.37 8.60
CA ASP A 95 -11.03 2.91 7.57
C ASP A 95 -10.35 4.01 6.75
N HIS A 96 -9.70 4.98 7.42
CA HIS A 96 -8.95 6.04 6.73
C HIS A 96 -7.75 5.51 5.94
N LEU A 97 -6.97 4.60 6.53
CA LEU A 97 -5.80 4.02 5.87
C LEU A 97 -6.20 3.33 4.56
N VAL A 98 -7.33 2.65 4.57
CA VAL A 98 -7.86 1.90 3.42
C VAL A 98 -8.44 2.82 2.37
N GLU A 99 -9.13 3.88 2.79
CA GLU A 99 -9.59 4.94 1.89
C GLU A 99 -8.40 5.59 1.17
N PHE A 100 -7.34 5.95 1.90
CA PHE A 100 -6.14 6.54 1.28
C PHE A 100 -5.39 5.55 0.37
N VAL A 101 -5.25 4.28 0.76
CA VAL A 101 -4.69 3.24 -0.13
C VAL A 101 -5.54 3.12 -1.40
N LYS A 102 -6.87 3.13 -1.27
CA LYS A 102 -7.79 3.07 -2.41
C LYS A 102 -7.62 4.26 -3.34
N ASP A 103 -7.55 5.45 -2.79
CA ASP A 103 -7.45 6.65 -3.57
C ASP A 103 -6.10 6.75 -4.30
N SER A 104 -5.01 6.30 -3.68
CA SER A 104 -3.70 6.23 -4.32
C SER A 104 -3.60 5.14 -5.38
N LEU A 105 -4.11 3.92 -5.11
CA LEU A 105 -4.11 2.84 -6.12
C LEU A 105 -5.07 3.13 -7.28
N GLY A 106 -6.25 3.67 -6.97
CA GLY A 106 -7.29 4.03 -7.93
C GLY A 106 -7.03 5.36 -8.66
N GLU A 107 -6.16 6.20 -8.13
CA GLU A 107 -5.90 7.58 -8.57
C GLU A 107 -7.22 8.37 -8.73
N THR A 108 -8.05 8.31 -7.68
CA THR A 108 -9.40 8.90 -7.65
C THR A 108 -9.38 10.42 -7.44
N HIS A 109 -8.24 10.97 -7.03
CA HIS A 109 -8.02 12.41 -6.87
C HIS A 109 -7.98 13.10 -8.24
N TYR A 110 -9.08 13.77 -8.62
CA TYR A 110 -9.22 14.45 -9.91
C TYR A 110 -8.15 15.50 -10.22
N GLU A 111 -7.51 16.05 -9.19
CA GLU A 111 -6.47 17.09 -9.33
C GLU A 111 -5.08 16.51 -9.57
N ILE A 112 -4.86 15.23 -9.29
CA ILE A 112 -3.57 14.56 -9.43
C ILE A 112 -3.57 13.78 -10.75
N PRO A 113 -2.63 14.07 -11.67
CA PRO A 113 -2.51 13.31 -12.90
C PRO A 113 -2.24 11.82 -12.62
N LYS A 114 -2.75 10.99 -13.52
CA LYS A 114 -2.53 9.55 -13.45
C LYS A 114 -1.04 9.19 -13.48
N GLN A 115 -0.60 8.26 -12.64
CA GLN A 115 0.82 7.90 -12.52
C GLN A 115 1.24 6.90 -13.60
N THR A 116 1.58 7.41 -14.78
CA THR A 116 2.01 6.59 -15.94
C THR A 116 3.53 6.47 -16.05
N THR A 117 4.28 7.39 -15.44
CA THR A 117 5.75 7.36 -15.45
C THR A 117 6.27 6.40 -14.39
N ILE A 118 7.15 5.47 -14.77
CA ILE A 118 7.81 4.56 -13.84
C ILE A 118 9.06 5.24 -13.27
N SER A 119 8.95 5.75 -12.05
CA SER A 119 10.03 6.42 -11.32
C SER A 119 9.92 6.18 -9.81
N PRO A 120 10.98 6.42 -9.01
CA PRO A 120 10.91 6.29 -7.56
C PRO A 120 9.87 7.21 -6.90
N SER A 121 9.46 8.29 -7.57
CA SER A 121 8.43 9.22 -7.11
C SER A 121 7.00 8.79 -7.47
N ASN A 122 6.82 7.62 -8.08
CA ASN A 122 5.50 7.11 -8.45
C ASN A 122 4.78 6.63 -7.18
N THR A 123 3.84 7.45 -6.70
CA THR A 123 3.11 7.22 -5.46
C THR A 123 2.25 5.95 -5.53
N THR A 124 1.65 5.65 -6.68
CA THR A 124 0.88 4.42 -6.90
C THR A 124 1.73 3.17 -6.65
N LEU A 125 2.99 3.15 -7.10
CA LEU A 125 3.90 2.03 -6.87
C LEU A 125 4.40 1.95 -5.42
N ALA A 126 4.65 3.09 -4.77
CA ALA A 126 5.00 3.14 -3.37
C ALA A 126 3.86 2.60 -2.48
N VAL A 127 2.62 3.01 -2.77
CA VAL A 127 1.44 2.51 -2.07
C VAL A 127 1.17 1.04 -2.38
N ALA A 128 1.38 0.58 -3.61
CA ALA A 128 1.31 -0.85 -3.93
C ALA A 128 2.31 -1.68 -3.12
N LEU A 129 3.52 -1.16 -2.90
CA LEU A 129 4.53 -1.78 -2.05
C LEU A 129 4.07 -1.83 -0.57
N PHE A 130 3.49 -0.73 -0.07
CA PHE A 130 2.91 -0.66 1.27
C PHE A 130 1.77 -1.65 1.47
N SER A 131 0.77 -1.67 0.59
CA SER A 131 -0.35 -2.60 0.68
C SER A 131 0.12 -4.06 0.59
N SER A 132 1.16 -4.34 -0.19
CA SER A 132 1.78 -5.67 -0.22
C SER A 132 2.33 -6.07 1.16
N SER A 133 3.13 -5.21 1.80
CA SER A 133 3.67 -5.49 3.13
C SER A 133 2.59 -5.57 4.21
N ALA A 134 1.57 -4.72 4.13
CA ALA A 134 0.40 -4.76 5.01
C ALA A 134 -0.36 -6.10 4.88
N MET A 135 -0.56 -6.61 3.66
CA MET A 135 -1.18 -7.93 3.42
C MET A 135 -0.32 -9.08 3.94
N LYS A 136 1.01 -8.99 3.75
CA LYS A 136 1.96 -10.00 4.23
C LYS A 136 2.00 -10.10 5.76
N SER A 137 1.94 -8.95 6.44
CA SER A 137 1.96 -8.86 7.90
C SER A 137 0.62 -9.20 8.57
N GLY A 138 -0.47 -9.21 7.81
CA GLY A 138 -1.83 -9.36 8.35
C GLY A 138 -2.44 -8.07 8.88
N LEU A 139 -1.79 -6.92 8.66
CA LEU A 139 -2.30 -5.59 9.03
C LEU A 139 -3.65 -5.28 8.38
N VAL A 140 -3.82 -5.71 7.13
CA VAL A 140 -5.11 -5.63 6.41
C VAL A 140 -5.69 -7.04 6.26
N ASN A 141 -6.98 -7.19 6.58
CA ASN A 141 -7.71 -8.46 6.50
C ASN A 141 -8.64 -8.53 5.28
N ASP A 142 -9.18 -9.71 4.99
CA ASP A 142 -10.01 -9.98 3.81
C ASP A 142 -11.23 -9.06 3.61
N GLU A 143 -11.78 -8.50 4.70
CA GLU A 143 -12.91 -7.56 4.63
C GLU A 143 -12.47 -6.17 4.13
N ILE A 144 -11.19 -5.86 4.32
CA ILE A 144 -10.55 -4.58 4.05
C ILE A 144 -9.71 -4.62 2.74
N THR A 145 -9.32 -5.81 2.27
CA THR A 145 -8.37 -6.04 1.15
C THR A 145 -8.98 -6.04 -0.25
N SER A 146 -10.28 -5.79 -0.41
CA SER A 146 -10.92 -5.82 -1.74
C SER A 146 -10.27 -4.86 -2.75
N ILE A 147 -9.68 -3.76 -2.27
CA ILE A 147 -9.07 -2.74 -3.11
C ILE A 147 -7.71 -3.17 -3.70
N PRO A 148 -6.69 -3.54 -2.88
CA PRO A 148 -5.47 -4.15 -3.42
C PRO A 148 -5.76 -5.33 -4.35
N TYR A 149 -6.73 -6.18 -4.00
CA TYR A 149 -7.13 -7.30 -4.84
C TYR A 149 -7.68 -6.87 -6.20
N HIS A 150 -8.58 -5.88 -6.25
CA HIS A 150 -9.08 -5.33 -7.52
C HIS A 150 -7.94 -4.74 -8.37
N PHE A 151 -7.01 -4.00 -7.74
CA PHE A 151 -5.84 -3.44 -8.39
C PHE A 151 -4.92 -4.53 -8.97
N ILE A 152 -4.69 -5.63 -8.25
CA ILE A 152 -3.94 -6.78 -8.75
C ILE A 152 -4.63 -7.40 -9.97
N ARG A 153 -5.95 -7.61 -9.93
CA ARG A 153 -6.72 -8.17 -11.07
C ARG A 153 -6.63 -7.27 -12.30
N GLN A 154 -6.64 -5.95 -12.11
CA GLN A 154 -6.44 -4.97 -13.19
C GLN A 154 -5.03 -5.04 -13.78
N GLY A 155 -4.00 -5.08 -12.93
CA GLY A 155 -2.61 -5.20 -13.38
C GLY A 155 -2.31 -6.51 -14.10
N LEU A 156 -2.96 -7.59 -13.68
CA LEU A 156 -2.95 -8.89 -14.38
C LEU A 156 -3.83 -8.91 -15.64
N GLN A 157 -4.59 -7.85 -15.92
CA GLN A 157 -5.52 -7.77 -17.06
C GLN A 157 -6.51 -8.95 -17.11
N LEU A 158 -6.94 -9.43 -15.93
CA LEU A 158 -7.89 -10.54 -15.85
C LEU A 158 -9.26 -10.15 -16.45
N PRO A 159 -10.06 -11.13 -16.91
CA PRO A 159 -11.43 -10.87 -17.35
C PRO A 159 -12.23 -10.10 -16.28
N ASP A 160 -13.05 -9.15 -16.73
CA ASP A 160 -13.91 -8.31 -15.89
C ASP A 160 -13.18 -7.50 -14.80
N SER A 161 -11.86 -7.30 -14.95
CA SER A 161 -11.08 -6.42 -14.06
C SER A 161 -11.30 -4.92 -14.34
N GLY A 162 -11.78 -4.58 -15.54
CA GLY A 162 -11.95 -3.20 -15.99
C GLY A 162 -10.67 -2.51 -16.47
N PHE A 163 -9.60 -3.27 -16.76
CA PHE A 163 -8.33 -2.73 -17.27
C PHE A 163 -8.46 -2.00 -18.62
N ASP A 164 -9.48 -2.34 -19.41
CA ASP A 164 -9.78 -1.78 -20.73
C ASP A 164 -10.57 -0.46 -20.65
N SER A 165 -10.92 0.00 -19.44
CA SER A 165 -11.61 1.27 -19.23
C SER A 165 -10.73 2.48 -19.56
N LEU A 166 -11.39 3.60 -19.87
CA LEU A 166 -10.73 4.84 -20.31
C LEU A 166 -9.66 5.31 -19.31
N GLY A 167 -8.43 5.50 -19.80
CA GLY A 167 -7.29 5.94 -19.01
C GLY A 167 -6.68 4.86 -18.09
N GLN A 168 -7.14 3.61 -18.13
CA GLN A 168 -6.41 2.49 -17.50
C GLN A 168 -5.37 1.88 -18.45
N VAL A 169 -5.65 1.88 -19.76
CA VAL A 169 -4.69 1.45 -20.80
C VAL A 169 -3.39 2.28 -20.75
N GLU A 170 -3.49 3.58 -20.46
CA GLU A 170 -2.33 4.47 -20.31
C GLU A 170 -1.48 4.14 -19.09
N ARG A 171 -2.09 3.52 -18.05
CA ARG A 171 -1.45 3.10 -16.80
C ARG A 171 -1.04 1.63 -16.80
N GLN A 172 -1.21 0.90 -17.91
CA GLN A 172 -1.04 -0.55 -17.95
C GLN A 172 0.31 -1.03 -17.39
N GLU A 173 1.36 -0.25 -17.60
CA GLU A 173 2.69 -0.58 -17.10
C GLU A 173 2.77 -0.39 -15.58
N THR A 174 2.28 0.72 -15.04
CA THR A 174 2.17 0.96 -13.59
C THR A 174 1.32 -0.11 -12.91
N LEU A 175 0.17 -0.44 -13.49
CA LEU A 175 -0.73 -1.48 -12.98
C LEU A 175 -0.05 -2.86 -13.00
N GLY A 176 0.61 -3.21 -14.10
CA GLY A 176 1.34 -4.47 -14.25
C GLY A 176 2.47 -4.60 -13.23
N ILE A 177 3.29 -3.55 -13.06
CA ILE A 177 4.36 -3.52 -12.05
C ILE A 177 3.76 -3.59 -10.65
N GLY A 178 2.70 -2.84 -10.37
CA GLY A 178 2.02 -2.86 -9.09
C GLY A 178 1.47 -4.25 -8.73
N ALA A 179 0.90 -4.99 -9.69
CA ALA A 179 0.51 -6.38 -9.49
C ALA A 179 1.71 -7.30 -9.23
N CYS A 180 2.83 -7.09 -9.93
CA CYS A 180 4.08 -7.82 -9.68
C CYS A 180 4.62 -7.56 -8.26
N LEU A 181 4.54 -6.33 -7.75
CA LEU A 181 4.94 -6.00 -6.38
C LEU A 181 4.11 -6.80 -5.36
N HIS A 182 2.78 -6.83 -5.50
CA HIS A 182 1.91 -7.62 -4.63
C HIS A 182 2.22 -9.12 -4.66
N LEU A 183 2.39 -9.69 -5.86
CA LEU A 183 2.62 -11.13 -6.03
C LEU A 183 4.02 -11.58 -5.64
N THR A 184 5.01 -10.68 -5.69
CA THR A 184 6.39 -10.98 -5.23
C THR A 184 6.54 -10.79 -3.74
N VAL A 185 5.96 -9.74 -3.16
CA VAL A 185 6.13 -9.41 -1.73
C VAL A 185 5.15 -10.17 -0.84
N ALA A 186 3.93 -10.41 -1.31
CA ALA A 186 2.84 -10.99 -0.52
C ALA A 186 2.09 -12.09 -1.28
N GLY A 187 2.78 -12.84 -2.14
CA GLY A 187 2.16 -13.82 -3.03
C GLY A 187 1.36 -14.87 -2.27
N ALA A 188 1.85 -15.33 -1.12
CA ALA A 188 1.14 -16.29 -0.28
C ALA A 188 -0.19 -15.70 0.25
N SER A 189 -0.17 -14.49 0.82
CA SER A 189 -1.37 -13.81 1.34
C SER A 189 -2.35 -13.46 0.23
N VAL A 190 -1.86 -12.90 -0.87
CA VAL A 190 -2.67 -12.54 -2.06
C VAL A 190 -3.40 -13.77 -2.58
N THR A 191 -2.69 -14.87 -2.79
CA THR A 191 -3.31 -16.06 -3.36
C THR A 191 -4.24 -16.76 -2.38
N GLN A 192 -4.03 -16.69 -1.06
CA GLN A 192 -5.03 -17.21 -0.13
C GLN A 192 -6.41 -16.57 -0.31
N ALA A 193 -6.46 -15.27 -0.62
CA ALA A 193 -7.69 -14.54 -0.91
C ALA A 193 -8.27 -14.84 -2.32
N PHE A 194 -7.46 -15.35 -3.26
CA PHE A 194 -7.92 -15.67 -4.62
C PHE A 194 -8.86 -16.88 -4.61
N PRO A 195 -10.00 -16.80 -5.33
CA PRO A 195 -10.75 -17.99 -5.72
C PRO A 195 -9.83 -18.99 -6.45
N PRO A 196 -10.06 -20.31 -6.32
CA PRO A 196 -9.17 -21.32 -6.93
C PRO A 196 -8.88 -21.10 -8.42
N HIS A 197 -9.88 -20.69 -9.21
CA HIS A 197 -9.72 -20.43 -10.64
C HIS A 197 -8.82 -19.21 -10.93
N GLU A 198 -8.82 -18.18 -10.09
CA GLU A 198 -7.97 -17.01 -10.31
C GLU A 198 -6.51 -17.27 -9.97
N LYS A 199 -6.22 -18.24 -9.08
CA LYS A 199 -4.84 -18.68 -8.80
C LYS A 199 -4.15 -19.22 -10.05
N GLU A 200 -4.88 -20.03 -10.80
CA GLU A 200 -4.39 -20.62 -12.06
C GLU A 200 -4.20 -19.52 -13.12
N LEU A 201 -5.18 -18.61 -13.23
CA LEU A 201 -5.12 -17.48 -14.16
C LEU A 201 -3.98 -16.49 -13.85
N ALA A 202 -3.57 -16.34 -12.59
CA ALA A 202 -2.53 -15.38 -12.23
C ALA A 202 -1.19 -15.68 -12.91
N LEU A 203 -0.77 -16.96 -12.96
CA LEU A 203 0.47 -17.34 -13.64
C LEU A 203 0.36 -17.16 -15.16
N GLU A 204 -0.76 -17.54 -15.76
CA GLU A 204 -1.01 -17.36 -17.19
C GLU A 204 -0.99 -15.87 -17.56
N ALA A 205 -1.66 -15.04 -16.78
CA ALA A 205 -1.69 -13.59 -16.94
C ALA A 205 -0.28 -12.98 -16.85
N LEU A 206 0.54 -13.35 -15.85
CA LEU A 206 1.92 -12.86 -15.75
C LEU A 206 2.74 -13.22 -17.01
N LYS A 207 2.59 -14.45 -17.52
CA LYS A 207 3.24 -14.88 -18.76
C LYS A 207 2.75 -14.10 -19.98
N GLU A 208 1.46 -13.79 -20.04
CA GLU A 208 0.85 -12.98 -21.09
C GLU A 208 1.33 -11.53 -21.05
N LEU A 209 1.46 -10.91 -19.88
CA LEU A 209 2.06 -9.58 -19.71
C LEU A 209 3.48 -9.53 -20.29
N LYS A 210 4.27 -10.59 -20.06
CA LYS A 210 5.63 -10.74 -20.60
C LYS A 210 5.63 -10.88 -22.11
N GLU A 211 4.77 -11.74 -22.66
CA GLU A 211 4.66 -11.97 -24.10
C GLU A 211 4.22 -10.71 -24.86
N LYS A 212 3.24 -9.97 -24.33
CA LYS A 212 2.72 -8.72 -24.91
C LYS A 212 3.63 -7.51 -24.70
N HIS A 213 4.71 -7.66 -23.92
CA HIS A 213 5.61 -6.56 -23.55
C HIS A 213 4.87 -5.37 -22.91
N VAL A 214 3.91 -5.66 -22.02
CA VAL A 214 3.13 -4.62 -21.31
C VAL A 214 4.03 -3.78 -20.42
N ILE A 215 5.05 -4.40 -19.82
CA ILE A 215 6.04 -3.74 -18.98
C ILE A 215 7.32 -3.57 -19.80
N SER A 216 7.76 -2.33 -19.94
CA SER A 216 8.92 -1.91 -20.73
C SER A 216 10.11 -1.50 -19.86
N HIS A 217 9.84 -1.05 -18.63
CA HIS A 217 10.81 -0.60 -17.65
C HIS A 217 11.71 -1.77 -17.22
N PRO A 218 13.05 -1.65 -17.29
CA PRO A 218 13.96 -2.76 -17.00
C PRO A 218 13.77 -3.38 -15.61
N GLY A 219 13.63 -2.56 -14.57
CA GLY A 219 13.35 -3.04 -13.21
C GLY A 219 11.96 -3.68 -13.07
N GLY A 220 11.00 -3.22 -13.87
CA GLY A 220 9.65 -3.81 -13.91
C GLY A 220 9.65 -5.18 -14.59
N ILE A 221 10.44 -5.36 -15.66
CA ILE A 221 10.64 -6.66 -16.32
C ILE A 221 11.29 -7.64 -15.34
N ALA A 222 12.32 -7.22 -14.60
CA ALA A 222 12.95 -8.08 -13.59
C ALA A 222 11.95 -8.51 -12.51
N LEU A 223 11.12 -7.59 -12.00
CA LEU A 223 10.04 -7.92 -11.06
C LEU A 223 9.00 -8.87 -11.64
N LEU A 224 8.64 -8.73 -12.92
CA LEU A 224 7.73 -9.65 -13.60
C LEU A 224 8.30 -11.07 -13.67
N GLU A 225 9.60 -11.20 -13.94
CA GLU A 225 10.27 -12.50 -13.95
C GLU A 225 10.27 -13.16 -12.57
N ASP A 226 10.51 -12.39 -11.52
CA ASP A 226 10.41 -12.90 -10.14
C ASP A 226 8.98 -13.24 -9.75
N ALA A 227 7.99 -12.47 -10.18
CA ALA A 227 6.58 -12.77 -9.95
C ALA A 227 6.19 -14.10 -10.61
N ILE A 228 6.64 -14.35 -11.84
CA ILE A 228 6.45 -15.62 -12.55
C ILE A 228 7.13 -16.75 -11.78
N ALA A 229 8.40 -16.58 -11.40
CA ALA A 229 9.15 -17.60 -10.68
C ALA A 229 8.50 -17.94 -9.31
N ASN A 230 8.02 -16.92 -8.59
CA ASN A 230 7.32 -17.13 -7.32
C ASN A 230 6.00 -17.90 -7.55
N ALA A 231 5.21 -17.51 -8.56
CA ALA A 231 3.97 -18.19 -8.93
C ALA A 231 4.20 -19.65 -9.36
N GLU A 232 5.25 -19.94 -10.14
CA GLU A 232 5.64 -21.31 -10.51
C GLU A 232 6.05 -22.16 -9.29
N SER A 233 6.55 -21.52 -8.24
CA SER A 233 6.86 -22.14 -6.96
C SER A 233 5.68 -22.17 -5.98
N ALA A 234 4.45 -21.93 -6.45
CA ALA A 234 3.23 -21.83 -5.65
C ALA A 234 3.32 -20.79 -4.51
N TYR A 235 3.97 -19.66 -4.79
CA TYR A 235 4.12 -18.52 -3.89
C TYR A 235 4.78 -18.86 -2.55
N THR A 236 5.78 -19.75 -2.58
CA THR A 236 6.48 -20.20 -1.36
C THR A 236 7.54 -19.22 -0.86
N ARG A 237 7.84 -18.16 -1.62
CA ARG A 237 8.96 -17.26 -1.33
C ARG A 237 8.58 -15.80 -1.54
N ASP A 238 8.06 -15.20 -0.49
CA ASP A 238 7.80 -13.77 -0.46
C ASP A 238 9.10 -12.97 -0.34
N MET A 239 9.25 -11.98 -1.21
CA MET A 239 10.36 -11.02 -1.23
C MET A 239 10.17 -9.93 -0.15
N PRO A 240 11.24 -9.44 0.49
CA PRO A 240 11.18 -8.21 1.30
C PRO A 240 10.91 -6.97 0.44
N THR A 241 10.18 -5.98 0.95
CA THR A 241 9.83 -4.78 0.16
C THR A 241 11.05 -3.99 -0.29
N LEU A 242 12.06 -3.86 0.58
CA LEU A 242 13.33 -3.21 0.26
C LEU A 242 14.00 -3.83 -0.97
N GLN A 243 13.96 -5.16 -1.10
CA GLN A 243 14.55 -5.86 -2.23
C GLN A 243 13.73 -5.59 -3.50
N ALA A 244 12.40 -5.69 -3.43
CA ALA A 244 11.52 -5.41 -4.56
C ALA A 244 11.69 -3.98 -5.09
N TRP A 245 11.76 -2.99 -4.19
CA TRP A 245 11.95 -1.59 -4.53
C TRP A 245 13.33 -1.33 -5.17
N ARG A 246 14.40 -1.89 -4.61
CA ARG A 246 15.76 -1.76 -5.19
C ARG A 246 15.89 -2.43 -6.55
N GLN A 247 15.18 -3.53 -6.77
CA GLN A 247 15.15 -4.17 -8.08
C GLN A 247 14.41 -3.32 -9.11
N LEU A 248 13.29 -2.70 -8.71
CA LEU A 248 12.57 -1.79 -9.56
C LEU A 248 13.38 -0.52 -9.85
N PHE A 249 14.07 0.04 -8.85
CA PHE A 249 14.80 1.30 -8.95
C PHE A 249 16.25 1.22 -8.43
N PRO A 250 17.16 0.56 -9.16
CA PRO A 250 18.54 0.33 -8.71
C PRO A 250 19.35 1.63 -8.54
N GLU A 251 19.01 2.68 -9.29
CA GLU A 251 19.64 4.01 -9.26
C GLU A 251 19.54 4.67 -7.87
N THR A 252 18.50 4.37 -7.09
CA THR A 252 18.29 4.93 -5.74
C THR A 252 19.37 4.50 -4.73
N VAL A 253 20.17 3.47 -5.07
CA VAL A 253 21.28 2.99 -4.23
C VAL A 253 22.57 3.73 -4.54
N GLN A 254 22.74 4.26 -5.76
CA GLN A 254 23.99 4.90 -6.20
C GLN A 254 24.13 6.36 -5.72
N SER A 255 23.05 6.96 -5.21
CA SER A 255 23.05 8.32 -4.67
C SER A 255 23.46 8.42 -3.18
N ILE A 256 23.72 7.28 -2.52
CA ILE A 256 24.08 7.20 -1.08
C ILE A 256 25.59 6.89 -0.89
N SER A 257 26.37 6.76 -1.96
CA SER A 257 27.82 6.51 -1.91
C SER A 257 28.67 7.76 -2.07
#